data_AF-A0A7X0JY53-F1
#
_entry.id   AF-A0A7X0JY53-F1
#
_cell.length_a   1.000
_cell.length_b   1.000
_cell.length_c   1.000
_cell.angle_alpha   90.00
_cell.angle_beta   90.00
_cell.angle_gamma   90.00
#
_symmetry.space_group_name_H-M   'P 1'
#
loop_
_entity.id
_entity.type
_entity.pdbx_description
1 polymer ?
#
loop_
_entity_poly.entity_id
_entity_poly.type
_entity_poly.pdbx_seq_one_letter_code
_entity_poly.pdbx_strand_id
1 'polypeptide(L)'
;MDIFDLPSGHSERDIKRAYAKALKKIDVDENPDEFQQLYNAYQQALYDLEEQEENPTPDDHPSNCAASESEPASLQADVQLAEASQNGNDTVDSFEQAQESLWQSDESDNNNEQWQEAESQREPEKAESTVPEGEPLSEEQQAIAQHYQQQLERLDQQLERLLATPKECKKLHSWLFLNEFPELTDYEFWIEASRLVYHRIADSQSPEYKGKHPNITREVLDFLDSIFNWFEYLQDPEEPAYNHHQTLYNRVQSLHISVDLDALLDSSSSSETTSSFTQRFFATFIDCILLSLFFILCSWAFKESIPNTLFTAEVMSLLAFLYYLTAVTSPLQGTIGHWVASSKVVTSHGEPPSVFDALRRGSGFIVLLVCIALPYQQGVELSGGKLAQAIIVVPMVALYAWTHFNNTLLVSKK
;
A
#
# COMPACT_ATOMS: atom_id res chain seq x y z
N MET A 1 -24.88 -7.67 20.44
CA MET A 1 -23.54 -7.73 21.07
C MET A 1 -23.13 -9.13 21.55
N ASP A 2 -24.01 -10.14 21.56
CA ASP A 2 -23.69 -11.46 22.17
C ASP A 2 -22.97 -12.50 21.26
N ILE A 3 -22.51 -12.13 20.06
CA ILE A 3 -21.89 -13.11 19.14
C ILE A 3 -20.43 -13.44 19.53
N PHE A 4 -19.73 -12.51 20.19
CA PHE A 4 -18.30 -12.67 20.47
C PHE A 4 -17.97 -13.16 21.91
N ASP A 5 -18.95 -13.30 22.81
CA ASP A 5 -18.74 -13.70 24.22
C ASP A 5 -17.57 -12.95 24.90
N LEU A 6 -17.50 -11.64 24.66
CA LEU A 6 -16.35 -10.80 24.97
C LEU A 6 -16.67 -9.95 26.25
N PRO A 7 -15.91 -10.04 27.37
CA PRO A 7 -16.14 -9.25 28.61
C PRO A 7 -15.82 -7.74 28.52
N SER A 8 -16.78 -6.83 28.79
CA SER A 8 -16.66 -5.35 28.67
C SER A 8 -15.23 -4.76 28.85
N GLY A 9 -14.70 -4.11 27.80
CA GLY A 9 -13.36 -3.47 27.77
C GLY A 9 -12.38 -4.04 26.74
N HIS A 10 -12.84 -4.48 25.57
CA HIS A 10 -12.00 -5.11 24.55
C HIS A 10 -11.15 -4.12 23.79
N SER A 11 -9.92 -4.52 23.47
CA SER A 11 -9.14 -3.82 22.46
C SER A 11 -9.60 -4.21 21.05
N GLU A 12 -9.37 -3.35 20.06
CA GLU A 12 -9.58 -3.64 18.63
C GLU A 12 -8.97 -4.99 18.22
N ARG A 13 -7.80 -5.31 18.79
CA ARG A 13 -7.09 -6.57 18.55
C ARG A 13 -7.88 -7.79 19.04
N ASP A 14 -8.60 -7.68 20.14
CA ASP A 14 -9.40 -8.77 20.70
C ASP A 14 -10.65 -9.02 19.86
N ILE A 15 -11.29 -7.95 19.35
CA ILE A 15 -12.42 -8.02 18.41
C ILE A 15 -12.00 -8.75 17.13
N LYS A 16 -10.86 -8.36 16.53
CA LYS A 16 -10.32 -9.01 15.32
C LYS A 16 -10.00 -10.49 15.55
N ARG A 17 -9.44 -10.83 16.72
CA ARG A 17 -9.12 -12.22 17.07
C ARG A 17 -10.38 -13.07 17.26
N ALA A 18 -11.43 -12.51 17.88
CA ALA A 18 -12.70 -13.19 18.05
C ALA A 18 -13.40 -13.42 16.71
N TYR A 19 -13.41 -12.42 15.83
CA TYR A 19 -13.91 -12.53 14.45
C TYR A 19 -13.20 -13.64 13.66
N ALA A 20 -11.86 -13.64 13.64
CA ALA A 20 -11.09 -14.68 12.95
C ALA A 20 -11.36 -16.09 13.50
N LYS A 21 -11.62 -16.22 14.82
CA LYS A 21 -11.96 -17.51 15.44
C LYS A 21 -13.37 -17.98 15.06
N ALA A 22 -14.32 -17.06 14.93
CA ALA A 22 -15.68 -17.35 14.50
C ALA A 22 -15.73 -17.69 13.00
N LEU A 23 -14.96 -16.98 12.17
CA LEU A 23 -14.90 -17.20 10.73
C LEU A 23 -14.42 -18.62 10.37
N LYS A 24 -13.47 -19.18 11.13
CA LYS A 24 -13.00 -20.57 10.95
C LYS A 24 -14.06 -21.64 11.18
N LYS A 25 -15.21 -21.30 11.76
CA LYS A 25 -16.31 -22.25 12.02
C LYS A 25 -17.41 -22.18 10.98
N ILE A 26 -17.47 -21.10 10.20
CA ILE A 26 -18.50 -20.88 9.18
C ILE A 26 -17.91 -21.30 7.85
N ASP A 27 -18.56 -22.25 7.18
CA ASP A 27 -18.30 -22.51 5.77
C ASP A 27 -19.10 -21.47 4.95
N VAL A 28 -18.38 -20.58 4.28
CA VAL A 28 -18.96 -19.41 3.59
C VAL A 28 -19.85 -19.86 2.43
N ASP A 29 -19.51 -20.96 1.78
CA ASP A 29 -20.24 -21.47 0.62
C ASP A 29 -21.55 -22.16 1.04
N GLU A 30 -21.56 -22.81 2.21
CA GLU A 30 -22.76 -23.49 2.71
C GLU A 30 -23.71 -22.54 3.47
N ASN A 31 -23.19 -21.50 4.14
CA ASN A 31 -23.98 -20.64 5.02
C ASN A 31 -23.64 -19.13 4.86
N PRO A 32 -23.96 -18.51 3.70
CA PRO A 32 -23.64 -17.11 3.44
C PRO A 32 -24.35 -16.13 4.39
N ASP A 33 -25.55 -16.49 4.86
CA ASP A 33 -26.33 -15.67 5.80
C ASP A 33 -25.65 -15.57 7.18
N GLU A 34 -25.03 -16.67 7.65
CA GLU A 34 -24.30 -16.69 8.92
C GLU A 34 -23.01 -15.85 8.83
N PHE A 35 -22.33 -15.90 7.68
CA PHE A 35 -21.17 -15.06 7.40
C PHE A 35 -21.54 -13.57 7.43
N GLN A 36 -22.63 -13.18 6.76
CA GLN A 36 -23.08 -11.78 6.75
C GLN A 36 -23.45 -11.28 8.15
N GLN A 37 -24.11 -12.11 8.96
CA GLN A 37 -24.42 -11.77 10.35
C GLN A 37 -23.16 -11.57 11.19
N LEU A 38 -22.15 -12.43 11.01
CA LEU A 38 -20.87 -12.32 11.70
C LEU A 38 -20.12 -11.05 11.29
N TYR A 39 -20.12 -10.71 9.99
CA TYR A 39 -19.49 -9.50 9.47
C TYR A 39 -20.15 -8.23 10.01
N ASN A 40 -21.49 -8.17 9.99
CA ASN A 40 -22.25 -7.04 10.54
C ASN A 40 -21.97 -6.85 12.04
N ALA A 41 -21.88 -7.94 12.80
CA ALA A 41 -21.54 -7.90 14.22
C ALA A 41 -20.11 -7.38 14.47
N TYR A 42 -19.16 -7.73 13.61
CA TYR A 42 -17.79 -7.24 13.67
C TYR A 42 -17.70 -5.73 13.39
N GLN A 43 -18.36 -5.25 12.33
CA GLN A 43 -18.41 -3.82 11.99
C GLN A 43 -19.03 -2.99 13.13
N GLN A 44 -20.15 -3.45 13.69
CA GLN A 44 -20.78 -2.79 14.84
C GLN A 44 -19.82 -2.70 16.05
N ALA A 45 -19.09 -3.78 16.36
CA ALA A 45 -18.17 -3.78 17.49
C ALA A 45 -16.98 -2.83 17.32
N LEU A 46 -16.51 -2.61 16.08
CA LEU A 46 -15.48 -1.59 15.80
C LEU A 46 -16.03 -0.18 15.96
N TYR A 47 -17.24 0.08 15.46
CA TYR A 47 -17.89 1.37 15.60
C TYR A 47 -18.11 1.75 17.08
N ASP A 48 -18.61 0.82 17.89
CA ASP A 48 -18.84 1.05 19.31
C ASP A 48 -17.53 1.31 20.10
N LEU A 49 -16.40 0.76 19.62
CA LEU A 49 -15.08 1.01 20.20
C LEU A 49 -14.57 2.42 19.85
N GLU A 50 -14.75 2.85 18.60
CA GLU A 50 -14.38 4.19 18.13
C GLU A 50 -15.17 5.28 18.87
N GLU A 51 -16.48 5.07 19.09
CA GLU A 51 -17.33 6.00 19.84
C GLU A 51 -16.89 6.12 21.33
N GLN A 52 -16.40 5.03 21.93
CA GLN A 52 -15.84 5.06 23.30
C GLN A 52 -14.52 5.83 23.39
N GLU A 53 -13.70 5.79 22.35
CA GLU A 53 -12.43 6.53 22.30
C GLU A 53 -12.64 8.02 22.03
N GLU A 54 -13.63 8.38 21.20
CA GLU A 54 -13.91 9.78 20.84
C GLU A 54 -14.68 10.53 21.94
N ASN A 55 -15.46 9.83 22.76
CA ASN A 55 -16.26 10.41 23.84
C ASN A 55 -15.93 9.76 25.21
N PRO A 56 -14.73 10.00 25.76
CA PRO A 56 -14.41 9.55 27.11
C PRO A 56 -15.33 10.29 28.08
N THR A 57 -16.38 9.61 28.53
CA THR A 57 -17.30 10.15 29.54
C THR A 57 -16.50 10.60 30.76
N PRO A 58 -16.57 11.87 31.17
CA PRO A 58 -15.76 12.41 32.25
C PRO A 58 -16.43 12.13 33.59
N ASP A 59 -16.63 10.86 33.96
CA ASP A 59 -17.11 10.50 35.30
C ASP A 59 -16.69 9.08 35.67
N ASP A 60 -15.50 8.96 36.25
CA ASP A 60 -15.29 8.07 37.40
C ASP A 60 -14.07 8.53 38.20
N HIS A 61 -14.34 9.49 39.08
CA HIS A 61 -13.45 9.92 40.15
C HIS A 61 -13.58 8.89 41.29
N PRO A 62 -12.57 8.06 41.61
CA PRO A 62 -12.66 7.22 42.80
C PRO A 62 -12.62 8.12 44.03
N SER A 63 -13.75 8.19 44.71
CA SER A 63 -13.92 8.91 45.96
C SER A 63 -13.03 8.30 47.02
N ASN A 64 -12.05 9.09 47.44
CA ASN A 64 -11.17 8.87 48.55
C ASN A 64 -12.00 8.88 49.86
N CYS A 65 -12.26 7.70 50.43
CA CYS A 65 -12.72 7.56 51.81
C CYS A 65 -11.69 6.75 52.59
N ALA A 66 -10.95 7.47 53.43
CA ALA A 66 -9.99 6.92 54.37
C ALA A 66 -10.67 6.47 55.68
N ALA A 67 -10.04 5.44 56.27
CA ALA A 67 -9.94 5.10 57.70
C ALA A 67 -11.08 4.35 58.41
N SER A 68 -10.83 3.06 58.70
CA SER A 68 -10.57 2.61 60.09
C SER A 68 -10.09 1.15 60.16
N GLU A 69 -8.84 1.00 60.63
CA GLU A 69 -8.36 0.02 61.61
C GLU A 69 -9.27 -1.17 62.01
N SER A 70 -8.82 -2.39 61.72
CA SER A 70 -8.58 -3.45 62.73
C SER A 70 -8.16 -4.79 62.07
N GLU A 71 -6.91 -5.20 62.32
CA GLU A 71 -6.48 -6.59 62.43
C GLU A 71 -7.08 -7.22 63.73
N PRO A 72 -7.06 -8.56 63.99
CA PRO A 72 -6.15 -9.57 63.42
C PRO A 72 -6.76 -10.97 63.08
N ALA A 73 -5.86 -11.82 62.56
CA ALA A 73 -5.70 -13.26 62.88
C ALA A 73 -6.19 -14.34 61.88
N SER A 74 -5.18 -14.90 61.20
CA SER A 74 -4.84 -16.34 61.03
C SER A 74 -5.78 -17.31 60.30
N LEU A 75 -5.25 -17.94 59.24
CA LEU A 75 -5.13 -19.40 58.97
C LEU A 75 -4.79 -19.55 57.45
N GLN A 76 -3.54 -19.74 57.04
CA GLN A 76 -2.79 -21.00 56.85
C GLN A 76 -3.46 -22.10 55.98
N ALA A 77 -2.63 -22.59 55.03
CA ALA A 77 -2.76 -23.72 54.11
C ALA A 77 -3.65 -23.48 52.86
N ASP A 78 -3.23 -23.74 51.61
CA ASP A 78 -2.28 -24.74 51.14
C ASP A 78 -1.64 -24.32 49.81
N VAL A 79 -0.37 -24.68 49.61
CA VAL A 79 0.45 -24.47 48.40
C VAL A 79 0.77 -25.85 47.84
N GLN A 80 0.42 -26.11 46.58
CA GLN A 80 1.21 -26.88 45.58
C GLN A 80 0.36 -27.22 44.35
N LEU A 81 0.72 -26.69 43.17
CA LEU A 81 1.38 -27.49 42.14
C LEU A 81 1.91 -26.59 41.01
N ALA A 82 3.16 -26.83 40.64
CA ALA A 82 3.94 -26.08 39.69
C ALA A 82 3.75 -26.56 38.24
N GLU A 83 3.90 -25.61 37.32
CA GLU A 83 4.65 -25.67 36.06
C GLU A 83 4.43 -26.83 35.07
N ALA A 84 3.90 -26.48 33.88
CA ALA A 84 4.50 -26.91 32.61
C ALA A 84 4.05 -26.04 31.41
N SER A 85 5.06 -25.64 30.64
CA SER A 85 5.07 -25.38 29.19
C SER A 85 4.75 -24.00 28.64
N GLN A 86 5.85 -23.25 28.48
CA GLN A 86 6.12 -22.33 27.37
C GLN A 86 6.09 -23.04 25.99
N ASN A 87 6.13 -22.19 24.95
CA ASN A 87 6.36 -22.41 23.51
C ASN A 87 5.14 -22.62 22.60
N GLY A 88 4.94 -21.64 21.71
CA GLY A 88 4.02 -21.70 20.58
C GLY A 88 3.86 -20.35 19.88
N ASN A 89 4.97 -19.70 19.55
CA ASN A 89 5.03 -18.56 18.63
C ASN A 89 5.34 -19.17 17.26
N ASP A 90 4.35 -19.26 16.36
CA ASP A 90 4.48 -19.50 14.91
C ASP A 90 3.09 -19.86 14.34
N THR A 91 2.34 -18.87 13.81
CA THR A 91 1.31 -19.02 12.76
C THR A 91 0.61 -17.69 12.52
N VAL A 92 1.28 -16.76 11.83
CA VAL A 92 0.63 -15.57 11.25
C VAL A 92 0.85 -15.48 9.72
N ASP A 93 1.82 -16.20 9.15
CA ASP A 93 2.11 -16.17 7.69
C ASP A 93 1.22 -17.08 6.81
N SER A 94 0.23 -17.77 7.38
CA SER A 94 -0.58 -18.74 6.61
C SER A 94 -1.86 -18.16 5.99
N PHE A 95 -2.17 -16.88 6.25
CA PHE A 95 -3.43 -16.26 5.81
C PHE A 95 -3.32 -15.59 4.43
N GLU A 96 -2.21 -14.92 4.11
CA GLU A 96 -1.98 -14.32 2.78
C GLU A 96 -1.71 -15.37 1.70
N GLN A 97 -1.05 -16.48 2.05
CA GLN A 97 -0.68 -17.52 1.09
C GLN A 97 -1.88 -18.37 0.62
N ALA A 98 -2.95 -18.44 1.42
CA ALA A 98 -4.17 -19.16 1.04
C ALA A 98 -5.03 -18.36 0.06
N GLN A 99 -5.08 -17.03 0.21
CA GLN A 99 -5.83 -16.14 -0.66
C GLN A 99 -5.20 -16.06 -2.06
N GLU A 100 -3.87 -16.10 -2.16
CA GLU A 100 -3.14 -16.03 -3.43
C GLU A 100 -3.16 -17.37 -4.21
N SER A 101 -3.28 -18.51 -3.51
CA SER A 101 -3.41 -19.83 -4.14
C SER A 101 -4.73 -20.07 -4.87
N LEU A 102 -5.78 -19.30 -4.54
CA LEU A 102 -7.10 -19.43 -5.18
C LEU A 102 -7.14 -18.72 -6.55
N TRP A 103 -6.36 -17.65 -6.73
CA TRP A 103 -6.30 -16.86 -7.98
C TRP A 103 -5.32 -17.38 -9.03
N GLN A 104 -4.41 -18.32 -8.67
CA GLN A 104 -3.41 -18.86 -9.59
C GLN A 104 -3.82 -20.16 -10.30
N SER A 105 -5.07 -20.61 -10.15
CA SER A 105 -5.51 -21.93 -10.63
C SER A 105 -5.92 -21.98 -12.12
N ASP A 106 -6.08 -20.84 -12.80
CA ASP A 106 -6.67 -20.80 -14.16
C ASP A 106 -5.72 -20.34 -15.28
N GLU A 107 -4.43 -20.11 -15.02
CA GLU A 107 -3.45 -19.71 -16.06
C GLU A 107 -2.46 -20.82 -16.43
N SER A 108 -2.96 -21.99 -16.81
CA SER A 108 -2.15 -22.96 -17.53
C SER A 108 -2.92 -23.62 -18.66
N ASP A 109 -3.01 -22.93 -19.81
CA ASP A 109 -2.98 -23.61 -21.11
C ASP A 109 -2.63 -22.63 -22.27
N ASN A 110 -1.35 -22.67 -22.64
CA ASN A 110 -0.87 -23.01 -23.99
C ASN A 110 -1.07 -22.04 -25.19
N ASN A 111 0.07 -21.63 -25.77
CA ASN A 111 0.31 -21.19 -27.16
C ASN A 111 -0.34 -19.88 -27.66
N ASN A 112 0.40 -18.77 -27.58
CA ASN A 112 0.13 -17.58 -28.39
C ASN A 112 1.39 -16.93 -28.96
N GLU A 113 2.10 -17.64 -29.85
CA GLU A 113 3.12 -17.03 -30.74
C GLU A 113 2.83 -17.30 -32.24
N GLN A 114 1.61 -17.73 -32.61
CA GLN A 114 1.27 -18.10 -33.99
C GLN A 114 0.06 -17.36 -34.57
N TRP A 115 -0.24 -16.15 -34.09
CA TRP A 115 -1.36 -15.35 -34.63
C TRP A 115 -0.96 -14.05 -35.33
N GLN A 116 0.31 -13.62 -35.27
CA GLN A 116 0.71 -12.32 -35.82
C GLN A 116 1.05 -12.31 -37.33
N GLU A 117 1.14 -13.46 -38.00
CA GLU A 117 1.43 -13.49 -39.45
C GLU A 117 0.20 -13.76 -40.35
N ALA A 118 -0.95 -14.13 -39.79
CA ALA A 118 -2.16 -14.43 -40.57
C ALA A 118 -3.04 -13.19 -40.85
N GLU A 119 -2.79 -12.06 -40.19
CA GLU A 119 -3.68 -10.89 -40.22
C GLU A 119 -3.30 -9.86 -41.30
N SER A 120 -2.13 -10.00 -41.93
CA SER A 120 -1.64 -9.07 -42.96
C SER A 120 -2.13 -9.36 -44.40
N GLN A 121 -3.01 -10.36 -44.61
CA GLN A 121 -3.49 -10.73 -45.96
C GLN A 121 -5.01 -10.82 -46.14
N ARG A 122 -5.83 -10.38 -45.17
CA ARG A 122 -7.28 -10.25 -45.43
C ARG A 122 -7.58 -8.95 -46.16
N GLU A 123 -7.84 -9.08 -47.47
CA GLU A 123 -8.60 -8.08 -48.23
C GLU A 123 -9.91 -7.75 -47.50
N PRO A 124 -10.38 -6.49 -47.56
CA PRO A 124 -11.62 -6.08 -46.92
C PRO A 124 -12.82 -6.64 -47.69
N GLU A 125 -13.18 -7.89 -47.43
CA GLU A 125 -14.53 -8.36 -47.72
C GLU A 125 -15.49 -7.54 -46.87
N LYS A 126 -16.36 -6.83 -47.59
CA LYS A 126 -17.44 -6.01 -47.12
C LYS A 126 -18.45 -6.88 -46.36
N ALA A 127 -18.11 -7.23 -45.12
CA ALA A 127 -19.02 -7.88 -44.18
C ALA A 127 -20.07 -6.84 -43.77
N GLU A 128 -21.21 -6.93 -44.43
CA GLU A 128 -22.46 -6.30 -44.02
C GLU A 128 -22.82 -6.88 -42.64
N SER A 129 -22.35 -6.21 -41.59
CA SER A 129 -22.63 -6.52 -40.20
C SER A 129 -24.12 -6.38 -39.96
N THR A 130 -24.83 -7.46 -40.18
CA THR A 130 -26.20 -7.66 -39.71
C THR A 130 -26.09 -7.94 -38.22
N VAL A 131 -25.96 -6.86 -37.45
CA VAL A 131 -26.21 -6.86 -36.00
C VAL A 131 -27.59 -7.48 -35.82
N PRO A 132 -27.72 -8.61 -35.09
CA PRO A 132 -29.03 -9.18 -34.81
C PRO A 132 -29.82 -8.12 -34.04
N GLU A 133 -30.90 -7.65 -34.66
CA GLU A 133 -31.86 -6.72 -34.09
C GLU A 133 -32.35 -7.33 -32.77
N GLY A 134 -31.96 -6.69 -31.65
CA GLY A 134 -31.93 -7.29 -30.32
C GLY A 134 -33.26 -7.90 -29.90
N GLU A 135 -33.18 -9.08 -29.26
CA GLU A 135 -34.32 -9.65 -28.56
C GLU A 135 -34.83 -8.63 -27.53
N PRO A 136 -36.16 -8.42 -27.44
CA PRO A 136 -36.72 -7.48 -26.48
C PRO A 136 -36.32 -7.88 -25.06
N LEU A 137 -35.68 -6.96 -24.34
CA LEU A 137 -35.32 -7.10 -22.93
C LEU A 137 -36.53 -7.62 -22.14
N SER A 138 -36.29 -8.60 -21.25
CA SER A 138 -37.30 -9.12 -20.33
C SER A 138 -37.92 -7.98 -19.52
N GLU A 139 -39.20 -8.09 -19.15
CA GLU A 139 -39.90 -7.10 -18.31
C GLU A 139 -39.12 -6.79 -17.01
N GLU A 140 -38.44 -7.80 -16.46
CA GLU A 140 -37.57 -7.67 -15.29
C GLU A 140 -36.32 -6.83 -15.55
N GLN A 141 -35.64 -7.05 -16.69
CA GLN A 141 -34.47 -6.26 -17.08
C GLN A 141 -34.85 -4.80 -17.35
N GLN A 142 -36.03 -4.56 -17.93
CA GLN A 142 -36.54 -3.21 -18.13
C GLN A 142 -36.84 -2.53 -16.78
N ALA A 143 -37.42 -3.23 -15.81
CA ALA A 143 -37.66 -2.69 -14.48
C ALA A 143 -36.36 -2.33 -13.75
N ILE A 144 -35.33 -3.18 -13.86
CA ILE A 144 -33.99 -2.91 -13.31
C ILE A 144 -33.39 -1.68 -13.99
N ALA A 145 -33.35 -1.63 -15.32
CA ALA A 145 -32.81 -0.48 -16.04
C ALA A 145 -33.52 0.85 -15.67
N GLN A 146 -34.85 0.82 -15.51
CA GLN A 146 -35.62 1.97 -15.06
C GLN A 146 -35.25 2.39 -13.63
N HIS A 147 -35.04 1.43 -12.73
CA HIS A 147 -34.59 1.72 -11.37
C HIS A 147 -33.20 2.39 -11.37
N TYR A 148 -32.24 1.87 -12.13
CA TYR A 148 -30.90 2.45 -12.27
C TYR A 148 -30.96 3.88 -12.79
N GLN A 149 -31.77 4.12 -13.82
CA GLN A 149 -31.94 5.44 -14.40
C GLN A 149 -32.53 6.44 -13.39
N GLN A 150 -33.50 6.02 -12.57
CA GLN A 150 -34.08 6.86 -11.52
C GLN A 150 -33.05 7.23 -10.44
N GLN A 151 -32.18 6.29 -10.05
CA GLN A 151 -31.12 6.57 -9.07
C GLN A 151 -30.05 7.52 -9.62
N LEU A 152 -29.66 7.37 -10.89
CA LEU A 152 -28.75 8.31 -11.55
C LEU A 152 -29.37 9.72 -11.65
N GLU A 153 -30.66 9.83 -11.98
CA GLU A 153 -31.35 11.12 -12.02
C GLU A 153 -31.43 11.76 -10.62
N ARG A 154 -31.66 10.97 -9.58
CA ARG A 154 -31.64 11.45 -8.19
C ARG A 154 -30.26 11.97 -7.79
N LEU A 155 -29.20 11.22 -8.13
CA LEU A 155 -27.81 11.63 -7.92
C LEU A 155 -27.51 12.94 -8.62
N ASP A 156 -27.91 13.07 -9.89
CA ASP A 156 -27.72 14.28 -10.70
C ASP A 156 -28.38 15.52 -10.06
N GLN A 157 -29.62 15.37 -9.60
CA GLN A 157 -30.35 16.45 -8.93
C GLN A 157 -29.70 16.88 -7.60
N GLN A 158 -29.14 15.94 -6.84
CA GLN A 158 -28.42 16.25 -5.61
C GLN A 158 -27.10 16.97 -5.90
N LEU A 159 -26.34 16.51 -6.90
CA LEU A 159 -25.13 17.17 -7.38
C LEU A 159 -25.42 18.59 -7.86
N GLU A 160 -26.47 18.80 -8.65
CA GLU A 160 -26.83 20.13 -9.14
C GLU A 160 -27.13 21.10 -7.99
N ARG A 161 -27.90 20.67 -6.99
CA ARG A 161 -28.20 21.49 -5.79
C ARG A 161 -26.95 21.80 -4.98
N LEU A 162 -26.07 20.82 -4.82
CA LEU A 162 -24.80 20.99 -4.13
C LEU A 162 -23.92 22.01 -4.87
N LEU A 163 -23.71 21.79 -6.17
CA LEU A 163 -22.88 22.63 -7.05
C LEU A 163 -23.43 24.05 -7.22
N ALA A 164 -24.74 24.26 -7.11
CA ALA A 164 -25.36 25.57 -7.06
C ALA A 164 -25.03 26.36 -5.79
N THR A 165 -24.50 25.70 -4.74
CA THR A 165 -24.21 26.29 -3.43
C THR A 165 -22.70 26.27 -3.14
N PRO A 166 -21.91 27.27 -3.57
CA PRO A 166 -20.44 27.24 -3.51
C PRO A 166 -19.84 27.06 -2.11
N LYS A 167 -20.59 27.38 -1.05
CA LYS A 167 -20.14 27.19 0.33
C LYS A 167 -20.24 25.73 0.78
N GLU A 168 -21.20 24.98 0.24
CA GLU A 168 -21.44 23.58 0.59
C GLU A 168 -20.55 22.65 -0.22
N CYS A 169 -20.27 22.98 -1.49
CA CYS A 169 -19.28 22.28 -2.32
C CYS A 169 -17.91 22.15 -1.67
N LYS A 170 -17.53 23.13 -0.84
CA LYS A 170 -16.23 23.16 -0.17
C LYS A 170 -16.17 22.31 1.10
N LYS A 171 -17.31 21.83 1.59
CA LYS A 171 -17.36 21.07 2.83
C LYS A 171 -17.48 19.60 2.50
N LEU A 172 -16.52 18.81 2.97
CA LEU A 172 -16.53 17.34 2.83
C LEU A 172 -17.86 16.72 3.27
N HIS A 173 -18.42 17.17 4.40
CA HIS A 173 -19.68 16.64 4.92
C HIS A 173 -20.85 16.74 3.93
N SER A 174 -20.87 17.76 3.07
CA SER A 174 -21.93 17.91 2.06
C SER A 174 -21.83 16.88 0.93
N TRP A 175 -20.72 16.16 0.81
CA TRP A 175 -20.49 15.12 -0.21
C TRP A 175 -20.75 13.70 0.32
N LEU A 176 -20.92 13.54 1.64
CA LEU A 176 -21.20 12.23 2.25
C LEU A 176 -22.53 11.62 1.80
N PHE A 177 -23.40 12.39 1.16
CA PHE A 177 -24.65 11.88 0.58
C PHE A 177 -24.41 10.80 -0.49
N LEU A 178 -23.22 10.74 -1.09
CA LEU A 178 -22.86 9.67 -2.02
C LEU A 178 -22.93 8.29 -1.36
N ASN A 179 -22.69 8.21 -0.05
CA ASN A 179 -22.80 6.96 0.71
C ASN A 179 -24.27 6.50 0.90
N GLU A 180 -25.26 7.33 0.53
CA GLU A 180 -26.68 6.96 0.57
C GLU A 180 -27.12 6.11 -0.62
N PHE A 181 -26.27 5.93 -1.64
CA PHE A 181 -26.55 5.16 -2.85
C PHE A 181 -25.94 3.75 -2.74
N PRO A 182 -26.69 2.74 -2.26
CA PRO A 182 -26.19 1.36 -2.22
C PRO A 182 -25.85 0.83 -3.62
N GLU A 183 -26.44 1.39 -4.68
CA GLU A 183 -26.15 1.02 -6.07
C GLU A 183 -24.71 1.34 -6.49
N LEU A 184 -23.96 2.15 -5.73
CA LEU A 184 -22.53 2.37 -6.00
C LEU A 184 -21.68 1.10 -5.82
N THR A 185 -22.20 0.04 -5.19
CA THR A 185 -21.51 -1.26 -5.18
C THR A 185 -21.66 -2.02 -6.49
N ASP A 186 -22.67 -1.68 -7.31
CA ASP A 186 -22.84 -2.24 -8.64
C ASP A 186 -21.87 -1.55 -9.61
N TYR A 187 -21.11 -2.36 -10.34
CA TYR A 187 -20.05 -1.88 -11.21
C TYR A 187 -20.56 -1.00 -12.36
N GLU A 188 -21.69 -1.35 -12.98
CA GLU A 188 -22.24 -0.59 -14.11
C GLU A 188 -22.78 0.76 -13.64
N PHE A 189 -23.52 0.76 -12.53
CA PHE A 189 -24.00 2.02 -11.92
C PHE A 189 -22.84 2.89 -11.45
N TRP A 190 -21.83 2.28 -10.83
CA TRP A 190 -20.65 2.98 -10.33
C TRP A 190 -19.89 3.72 -11.43
N ILE A 191 -19.71 3.09 -12.60
CA ILE A 191 -19.09 3.75 -13.77
C ILE A 191 -19.89 4.98 -14.20
N GLU A 192 -21.20 4.81 -14.38
CA GLU A 192 -22.06 5.90 -14.88
C GLU A 192 -22.19 7.04 -13.86
N ALA A 193 -22.29 6.70 -12.58
CA ALA A 193 -22.27 7.66 -11.48
C ALA A 193 -20.93 8.41 -11.41
N SER A 194 -19.81 7.71 -11.55
CA SER A 194 -18.46 8.27 -11.58
C SER A 194 -18.33 9.30 -12.72
N ARG A 195 -18.72 8.92 -13.93
CA ARG A 195 -18.73 9.80 -15.12
C ARG A 195 -19.61 11.01 -14.90
N LEU A 196 -20.83 10.81 -14.39
CA LEU A 196 -21.78 11.89 -14.12
C LEU A 196 -21.23 12.92 -13.13
N VAL A 197 -20.76 12.46 -11.96
CA VAL A 197 -20.15 13.30 -10.91
C VAL A 197 -19.00 14.09 -11.49
N TYR A 198 -18.11 13.40 -12.21
CA TYR A 198 -16.94 13.99 -12.84
C TYR A 198 -17.32 15.08 -13.84
N HIS A 199 -18.25 14.81 -14.77
CA HIS A 199 -18.69 15.79 -15.76
C HIS A 199 -19.37 17.01 -15.14
N ARG A 200 -20.22 16.82 -14.11
CA ARG A 200 -20.86 17.94 -13.41
C ARG A 200 -19.85 18.84 -12.71
N ILE A 201 -18.84 18.24 -12.09
CA ILE A 201 -17.73 18.98 -11.50
C ILE A 201 -16.95 19.71 -12.59
N ALA A 202 -16.60 19.03 -13.68
CA ALA A 202 -15.88 19.62 -14.80
C ALA A 202 -16.57 20.86 -15.37
N ASP A 203 -17.87 20.74 -15.66
CA ASP A 203 -18.70 21.81 -16.19
C ASP A 203 -18.77 23.00 -15.24
N SER A 204 -18.91 22.73 -13.93
CA SER A 204 -18.92 23.78 -12.89
C SER A 204 -17.59 24.55 -12.80
N GLN A 205 -16.49 23.95 -13.27
CA GLN A 205 -15.13 24.51 -13.25
C GLN A 205 -14.67 25.07 -14.61
N SER A 206 -15.52 24.96 -15.64
CA SER A 206 -15.21 25.46 -16.98
C SER A 206 -14.89 26.96 -16.94
N PRO A 207 -13.82 27.43 -17.61
CA PRO A 207 -13.38 28.83 -17.60
C PRO A 207 -14.43 29.83 -18.13
N GLU A 208 -15.47 29.34 -18.81
CA GLU A 208 -16.62 30.15 -19.21
C GLU A 208 -17.40 30.67 -17.98
N TYR A 209 -17.40 29.94 -16.87
CA TYR A 209 -17.90 30.38 -15.57
C TYR A 209 -16.79 31.15 -14.84
N LYS A 210 -16.78 32.48 -15.02
CA LYS A 210 -15.78 33.47 -14.54
C LYS A 210 -15.64 33.63 -13.00
N GLY A 211 -15.69 32.55 -12.23
CA GLY A 211 -15.38 32.54 -10.78
C GLY A 211 -13.90 32.23 -10.55
N LYS A 212 -13.18 33.11 -9.84
CA LYS A 212 -11.72 33.07 -9.68
C LYS A 212 -11.14 31.90 -8.87
N HIS A 213 -11.94 30.96 -8.38
CA HIS A 213 -11.43 29.83 -7.60
C HIS A 213 -12.21 28.55 -7.88
N PRO A 214 -11.55 27.39 -7.81
CA PRO A 214 -12.25 26.12 -7.76
C PRO A 214 -13.24 26.10 -6.59
N ASN A 215 -14.47 25.66 -6.85
CA ASN A 215 -15.50 25.59 -5.81
C ASN A 215 -15.36 24.34 -4.93
N ILE A 216 -14.44 23.44 -5.26
CA ILE A 216 -14.27 22.15 -4.60
C ILE A 216 -12.89 22.12 -3.95
N THR A 217 -12.84 21.67 -2.69
CA THR A 217 -11.58 21.57 -1.93
C THR A 217 -10.89 20.23 -2.19
N ARG A 218 -9.64 20.11 -1.74
CA ARG A 218 -8.86 18.89 -1.91
C ARG A 218 -9.48 17.71 -1.16
N GLU A 219 -9.92 17.93 0.07
CA GLU A 219 -10.50 16.88 0.91
C GLU A 219 -11.70 16.22 0.25
N VAL A 220 -12.48 17.02 -0.50
CA VAL A 220 -13.59 16.52 -1.30
C VAL A 220 -13.10 15.68 -2.47
N LEU A 221 -12.08 16.14 -3.19
CA LEU A 221 -11.55 15.39 -4.34
C LEU A 221 -10.90 14.07 -3.91
N ASP A 222 -10.16 14.07 -2.80
CA ASP A 222 -9.56 12.86 -2.23
C ASP A 222 -10.66 11.87 -1.78
N PHE A 223 -11.78 12.36 -1.24
CA PHE A 223 -12.95 11.54 -0.93
C PHE A 223 -13.65 10.99 -2.18
N LEU A 224 -13.79 11.80 -3.22
CA LEU A 224 -14.38 11.35 -4.49
C LEU A 224 -13.50 10.30 -5.17
N ASP A 225 -12.18 10.48 -5.12
CA ASP A 225 -11.21 9.51 -5.62
C ASP A 225 -11.25 8.21 -4.80
N SER A 226 -11.45 8.28 -3.48
CA SER A 226 -11.58 7.06 -2.68
C SER A 226 -12.88 6.27 -2.96
N ILE A 227 -13.93 6.92 -3.46
CA ILE A 227 -15.18 6.24 -3.88
C ILE A 227 -15.08 5.73 -5.32
N PHE A 228 -14.58 6.55 -6.23
CA PHE A 228 -14.67 6.31 -7.68
C PHE A 228 -13.35 5.87 -8.32
N ASN A 229 -12.26 5.79 -7.56
CA ASN A 229 -10.93 5.40 -8.02
C ASN A 229 -10.58 6.04 -9.37
N TRP A 230 -10.79 7.37 -9.46
CA TRP A 230 -10.65 8.11 -10.71
C TRP A 230 -9.25 7.98 -11.28
N PHE A 231 -8.24 7.88 -10.41
CA PHE A 231 -6.86 7.73 -10.84
C PHE A 231 -6.59 6.41 -11.60
N GLU A 232 -7.22 5.30 -11.23
CA GLU A 232 -6.99 4.01 -11.88
C GLU A 232 -7.93 3.82 -13.09
N TYR A 233 -9.19 4.19 -12.95
CA TYR A 233 -10.20 4.00 -13.98
C TYR A 233 -9.96 4.89 -15.21
N LEU A 234 -9.57 6.15 -15.00
CA LEU A 234 -9.42 7.13 -16.08
C LEU A 234 -8.01 7.13 -16.69
N GLN A 235 -7.21 6.08 -16.42
CA GLN A 235 -5.95 5.84 -17.12
C GLN A 235 -6.13 5.16 -18.47
N ASP A 236 -7.34 4.69 -18.81
CA ASP A 236 -7.62 4.11 -20.11
C ASP A 236 -7.52 5.19 -21.21
N PRO A 237 -6.49 5.13 -22.09
CA PRO A 237 -6.28 6.14 -23.12
C PRO A 237 -7.35 6.11 -24.22
N GLU A 238 -8.17 5.06 -24.29
CA GLU A 238 -9.24 4.94 -25.29
C GLU A 238 -10.49 5.73 -24.90
N GLU A 239 -10.63 6.15 -23.64
CA GLU A 239 -11.81 6.87 -23.19
C GLU A 239 -11.72 8.36 -23.58
N PRO A 240 -12.69 8.93 -24.32
CA PRO A 240 -12.67 10.34 -24.74
C PRO A 240 -12.67 11.33 -23.57
N ALA A 241 -13.06 10.89 -22.38
CA ALA A 241 -13.01 11.67 -21.14
C ALA A 241 -11.57 11.88 -20.63
N TYR A 242 -10.60 11.06 -21.04
CA TYR A 242 -9.19 11.09 -20.61
C TYR A 242 -8.55 12.48 -20.73
N ASN A 243 -8.71 13.16 -21.87
CA ASN A 243 -8.10 14.47 -22.09
C ASN A 243 -8.70 15.57 -21.19
N HIS A 244 -10.01 15.49 -20.93
CA HIS A 244 -10.68 16.43 -20.03
C HIS A 244 -10.25 16.15 -18.58
N HIS A 245 -10.10 14.88 -18.22
CA HIS A 245 -9.61 14.40 -16.93
C HIS A 245 -8.20 14.89 -16.64
N GLN A 246 -7.28 14.67 -17.57
CA GLN A 246 -5.92 15.17 -17.40
C GLN A 246 -5.89 16.69 -17.23
N THR A 247 -6.80 17.42 -17.89
CA THR A 247 -6.88 18.88 -17.74
C THR A 247 -7.39 19.30 -16.35
N LEU A 248 -8.45 18.66 -15.84
CA LEU A 248 -8.97 18.93 -14.50
C LEU A 248 -8.02 18.47 -13.41
N TYR A 249 -7.45 17.29 -13.55
CA TYR A 249 -6.43 16.77 -12.66
C TYR A 249 -5.21 17.69 -12.64
N ASN A 250 -4.67 18.09 -13.80
CA ASN A 250 -3.57 19.06 -13.88
C ASN A 250 -3.97 20.43 -13.29
N ARG A 251 -5.24 20.82 -13.38
CA ARG A 251 -5.74 22.07 -12.80
C ARG A 251 -5.84 21.98 -11.27
N VAL A 252 -6.36 20.89 -10.74
CA VAL A 252 -6.39 20.58 -9.29
C VAL A 252 -4.96 20.46 -8.76
N GLN A 253 -4.08 19.77 -9.48
CA GLN A 253 -2.68 19.59 -9.13
C GLN A 253 -1.88 20.90 -9.24
N SER A 254 -2.19 21.79 -10.20
CA SER A 254 -1.56 23.12 -10.26
C SER A 254 -2.07 24.06 -9.17
N LEU A 255 -3.34 23.93 -8.77
CA LEU A 255 -3.87 24.59 -7.57
C LEU A 255 -3.12 24.11 -6.32
N HIS A 256 -2.83 22.81 -6.22
CA HIS A 256 -2.00 22.22 -5.16
C HIS A 256 -0.60 22.82 -5.12
N ILE A 257 0.07 22.97 -6.28
CA ILE A 257 1.40 23.60 -6.35
C ILE A 257 1.35 25.07 -5.90
N SER A 258 0.30 25.82 -6.26
CA SER A 258 0.21 27.24 -5.91
C SER A 258 -0.07 27.51 -4.43
N VAL A 259 -0.93 26.70 -3.80
CA VAL A 259 -1.26 26.82 -2.37
C VAL A 259 -0.10 26.34 -1.51
N ASP A 260 0.57 25.26 -1.92
CA ASP A 260 1.80 24.83 -1.25
C ASP A 260 2.92 25.84 -1.45
N LEU A 261 3.02 26.56 -2.57
CA LEU A 261 4.07 27.55 -2.77
C LEU A 261 3.93 28.73 -1.79
N ASP A 262 2.70 29.20 -1.55
CA ASP A 262 2.44 30.26 -0.56
C ASP A 262 2.61 29.75 0.88
N ALA A 263 2.20 28.51 1.18
CA ALA A 263 2.46 27.87 2.47
C ALA A 263 3.95 27.57 2.70
N LEU A 264 4.70 27.17 1.66
CA LEU A 264 6.15 26.91 1.67
C LEU A 264 6.98 28.19 1.82
N LEU A 265 6.45 29.33 1.38
CA LEU A 265 7.08 30.64 1.60
C LEU A 265 6.93 31.11 3.05
N ASP A 266 5.86 30.73 3.75
CA ASP A 266 5.68 31.00 5.18
C ASP A 266 6.25 29.89 6.09
N SER A 267 6.35 28.65 5.63
CA SER A 267 6.84 27.49 6.39
C SER A 267 8.29 27.12 6.06
N SER A 268 9.20 28.08 6.11
CA SER A 268 10.66 27.88 5.93
C SER A 268 11.35 27.03 7.04
N SER A 269 10.62 26.09 7.64
CA SER A 269 11.15 24.96 8.41
C SER A 269 10.83 23.64 7.68
N SER A 270 11.67 23.32 6.70
CA SER A 270 12.00 21.97 6.19
C SER A 270 10.91 20.90 6.28
N SER A 271 9.95 20.90 5.35
CA SER A 271 9.25 19.65 5.01
C SER A 271 10.18 18.78 4.17
N GLU A 272 10.73 17.77 4.83
CA GLU A 272 11.60 16.77 4.25
C GLU A 272 10.80 15.89 3.28
N THR A 273 10.91 16.18 1.97
CA THR A 273 10.28 15.37 0.93
C THR A 273 10.92 13.98 0.90
N THR A 274 10.08 12.95 1.06
CA THR A 274 10.47 11.55 0.94
C THR A 274 11.06 11.30 -0.44
N SER A 275 12.28 10.77 -0.51
CA SER A 275 12.92 10.45 -1.78
C SER A 275 12.15 9.36 -2.52
N SER A 276 12.02 9.54 -3.84
CA SER A 276 11.36 8.57 -4.72
C SER A 276 12.11 7.24 -4.70
N PHE A 277 11.37 6.13 -4.84
CA PHE A 277 11.95 4.78 -4.89
C PHE A 277 13.12 4.67 -5.90
N THR A 278 13.00 5.31 -7.05
CA THR A 278 14.02 5.34 -8.11
C THR A 278 15.34 5.95 -7.64
N GLN A 279 15.31 7.01 -6.82
CA GLN A 279 16.49 7.64 -6.25
C GLN A 279 17.22 6.70 -5.26
N ARG A 280 16.46 5.92 -4.49
CA ARG A 280 16.98 4.93 -3.53
C ARG A 280 17.66 3.77 -4.24
N PHE A 281 17.01 3.26 -5.28
CA PHE A 281 17.56 2.21 -6.13
C PHE A 281 18.86 2.67 -6.80
N PHE A 282 18.87 3.88 -7.36
CA PHE A 282 20.05 4.45 -8.00
C PHE A 282 21.24 4.62 -7.06
N ALA A 283 21.01 5.15 -5.84
CA ALA A 283 22.05 5.27 -4.82
C ALA A 283 22.69 3.91 -4.49
N THR A 284 21.84 2.92 -4.24
CA THR A 284 22.26 1.56 -3.91
C THR A 284 23.03 0.90 -5.06
N PHE A 285 22.59 1.12 -6.29
CA PHE A 285 23.25 0.63 -7.49
C PHE A 285 24.68 1.17 -7.64
N ILE A 286 24.89 2.47 -7.38
CA ILE A 286 26.22 3.08 -7.37
C ILE A 286 27.12 2.42 -6.33
N ASP A 287 26.63 2.20 -5.11
CA ASP A 287 27.41 1.55 -4.07
C ASP A 287 27.82 0.13 -4.45
N CYS A 288 26.91 -0.63 -5.08
CA CYS A 288 27.20 -1.98 -5.57
C CYS A 288 28.30 -1.98 -6.63
N ILE A 289 28.28 -1.02 -7.56
CA ILE A 289 29.34 -0.86 -8.57
C ILE A 289 30.68 -0.56 -7.91
N LEU A 290 30.72 0.41 -6.99
CA LEU A 290 31.96 0.82 -6.33
C LEU A 290 32.57 -0.32 -5.51
N LEU A 291 31.74 -1.07 -4.76
CA LEU A 291 32.19 -2.22 -4.00
C LEU A 291 32.68 -3.36 -4.90
N SER A 292 32.01 -3.59 -6.04
CA SER A 292 32.44 -4.59 -7.02
C SER A 292 33.79 -4.23 -7.65
N LEU A 293 33.99 -2.97 -8.04
CA LEU A 293 35.26 -2.48 -8.57
C LEU A 293 36.38 -2.60 -7.53
N PHE A 294 36.11 -2.22 -6.29
CA PHE A 294 37.07 -2.36 -5.19
C PHE A 294 37.45 -3.84 -4.97
N PHE A 295 36.47 -4.75 -4.97
CA PHE A 295 36.71 -6.18 -4.84
C PHE A 295 37.58 -6.75 -5.97
N ILE A 296 37.32 -6.35 -7.22
CA ILE A 296 38.11 -6.76 -8.39
C ILE A 296 39.55 -6.25 -8.25
N LEU A 297 39.74 -4.97 -7.88
CA LEU A 297 41.06 -4.37 -7.69
C LEU A 297 41.86 -5.05 -6.58
N CYS A 298 41.23 -5.34 -5.44
CA CYS A 298 41.87 -6.07 -4.35
C CYS A 298 42.20 -7.51 -4.75
N SER A 299 41.27 -8.22 -5.39
CA SER A 299 41.52 -9.58 -5.88
C SER A 299 42.69 -9.63 -6.86
N TRP A 300 42.80 -8.62 -7.73
CA TRP A 300 43.94 -8.47 -8.64
C TRP A 300 45.25 -8.18 -7.89
N ALA A 301 45.24 -7.24 -6.94
CA ALA A 301 46.42 -6.83 -6.19
C ALA A 301 46.97 -7.95 -5.28
N PHE A 302 46.10 -8.78 -4.69
CA PHE A 302 46.49 -9.83 -3.75
C PHE A 302 46.63 -11.22 -4.38
N LYS A 303 46.42 -11.35 -5.70
CA LYS A 303 46.45 -12.63 -6.41
C LYS A 303 47.71 -13.46 -6.16
N GLU A 304 48.87 -12.81 -6.03
CA GLU A 304 50.15 -13.50 -5.79
C GLU A 304 50.46 -13.73 -4.31
N SER A 305 49.85 -12.96 -3.40
CA SER A 305 50.23 -12.96 -1.97
C SER A 305 49.41 -13.92 -1.12
N ILE A 306 48.16 -14.20 -1.50
CA ILE A 306 47.25 -15.02 -0.70
C ILE A 306 46.72 -16.14 -1.60
N PRO A 307 47.27 -17.37 -1.53
CA PRO A 307 46.83 -18.48 -2.37
C PRO A 307 45.41 -18.94 -2.05
N ASN A 308 44.87 -18.57 -0.89
CA ASN A 308 43.52 -18.92 -0.46
C ASN A 308 42.52 -17.83 -0.85
N THR A 309 41.88 -17.99 -2.01
CA THR A 309 40.81 -17.12 -2.51
C THR A 309 39.64 -16.99 -1.52
N LEU A 310 39.36 -18.04 -0.73
CA LEU A 310 38.33 -18.05 0.31
C LEU A 310 38.60 -17.01 1.40
N PHE A 311 39.83 -17.00 1.93
CA PHE A 311 40.22 -16.07 2.99
C PHE A 311 40.17 -14.62 2.51
N THR A 312 40.60 -14.37 1.27
CA THR A 312 40.52 -13.04 0.67
C THR A 312 39.06 -12.60 0.52
N ALA A 313 38.17 -13.47 0.05
CA ALA A 313 36.75 -13.13 -0.10
C ALA A 313 36.08 -12.79 1.25
N GLU A 314 36.28 -13.63 2.28
CA GLU A 314 35.70 -13.41 3.62
C GLU A 314 36.19 -12.11 4.26
N VAL A 315 37.50 -11.85 4.22
CA VAL A 315 38.10 -10.63 4.76
C VAL A 315 37.58 -9.40 4.02
N MET A 316 37.46 -9.48 2.69
CA MET A 316 36.96 -8.38 1.89
C MET A 316 35.47 -8.12 2.12
N SER A 317 34.64 -9.16 2.27
CA SER A 317 33.23 -9.02 2.64
C SER A 317 33.07 -8.39 4.02
N LEU A 318 33.91 -8.76 4.99
CA LEU A 318 33.91 -8.15 6.32
C LEU A 318 34.31 -6.67 6.25
N LEU A 319 35.34 -6.32 5.48
CA LEU A 319 35.77 -4.92 5.29
C LEU A 319 34.70 -4.08 4.59
N ALA A 320 34.05 -4.63 3.56
CA ALA A 320 32.93 -3.97 2.87
C ALA A 320 31.74 -3.73 3.82
N PHE A 321 31.44 -4.70 4.69
CA PHE A 321 30.40 -4.55 5.69
C PHE A 321 30.75 -3.48 6.74
N LEU A 322 31.98 -3.47 7.25
CA LEU A 322 32.44 -2.44 8.18
C LEU A 322 32.41 -1.04 7.54
N TYR A 323 32.78 -0.94 6.26
CA TYR A 323 32.66 0.30 5.49
C TYR A 323 31.19 0.76 5.40
N TYR A 324 30.27 -0.13 5.04
CA TYR A 324 28.84 0.20 4.99
C TYR A 324 28.32 0.66 6.34
N LEU A 325 28.63 -0.08 7.41
CA LEU A 325 28.17 0.20 8.76
C LEU A 325 28.69 1.56 9.25
N THR A 326 29.99 1.84 9.04
CA THR A 326 30.57 3.14 9.39
C THR A 326 29.99 4.28 8.56
N ALA A 327 29.74 4.10 7.27
CA ALA A 327 29.15 5.12 6.40
C ALA A 327 27.72 5.47 6.82
N VAL A 328 26.88 4.45 7.09
CA VAL A 328 25.47 4.64 7.47
C VAL A 328 25.33 5.26 8.85
N THR A 329 26.18 4.88 9.82
CA THR A 329 26.15 5.46 11.17
C THR A 329 26.91 6.79 11.28
N SER A 330 27.60 7.20 10.22
CA SER A 330 28.39 8.45 10.26
C SER A 330 27.48 9.68 10.33
N PRO A 331 28.00 10.84 10.77
CA PRO A 331 27.28 12.12 10.69
C PRO A 331 26.90 12.52 9.26
N LEU A 332 27.53 11.91 8.25
CA LEU A 332 27.20 12.14 6.84
C LEU A 332 25.91 11.39 6.42
N GLN A 333 25.45 10.42 7.22
CA GLN A 333 24.18 9.69 7.08
C GLN A 333 23.98 9.11 5.68
N GLY A 334 25.04 8.55 5.09
CA GLY A 334 24.95 8.03 3.72
C GLY A 334 26.27 7.45 3.23
N THR A 335 26.14 6.49 2.32
CA THR A 335 27.25 5.98 1.50
C THR A 335 27.56 6.96 0.35
N ILE A 336 28.58 6.65 -0.45
CA ILE A 336 28.94 7.45 -1.62
C ILE A 336 27.76 7.54 -2.60
N GLY A 337 27.05 6.44 -2.85
CA GLY A 337 25.87 6.42 -3.72
C GLY A 337 24.75 7.32 -3.20
N HIS A 338 24.51 7.31 -1.89
CA HIS A 338 23.52 8.20 -1.28
C HIS A 338 23.89 9.67 -1.41
N TRP A 339 25.19 10.00 -1.30
CA TRP A 339 25.68 11.36 -1.49
C TRP A 339 25.54 11.83 -2.94
N VAL A 340 25.88 10.99 -3.91
CA VAL A 340 25.67 11.27 -5.34
C VAL A 340 24.19 11.46 -5.67
N ALA A 341 23.33 10.67 -5.04
CA ALA A 341 21.89 10.79 -5.19
C ALA A 341 21.27 11.91 -4.34
N SER A 342 22.04 12.74 -3.63
CA SER A 342 21.52 13.79 -2.73
C SER A 342 20.49 13.30 -1.70
N SER A 343 20.64 12.05 -1.26
CA SER A 343 19.75 11.41 -0.29
C SER A 343 20.45 11.23 1.06
N LYS A 344 19.66 11.26 2.14
CA LYS A 344 20.11 10.95 3.49
C LYS A 344 19.35 9.74 4.02
N VAL A 345 20.08 8.88 4.71
CA VAL A 345 19.52 7.74 5.44
C VAL A 345 19.07 8.22 6.81
N VAL A 346 17.76 8.30 7.01
CA VAL A 346 17.14 8.63 8.29
C VAL A 346 16.16 7.52 8.71
N THR A 347 15.74 7.55 9.97
CA THR A 347 14.63 6.74 10.47
C THR A 347 13.30 7.31 9.99
N SER A 348 12.19 6.60 10.24
CA SER A 348 10.83 7.12 10.01
C SER A 348 10.55 8.43 10.74
N HIS A 349 11.32 8.73 11.79
CA HIS A 349 11.22 9.95 12.59
C HIS A 349 12.20 11.06 12.16
N GLY A 350 12.94 10.88 11.05
CA GLY A 350 13.93 11.86 10.57
C GLY A 350 15.26 11.84 11.35
N GLU A 351 15.43 10.91 12.29
CA GLU A 351 16.64 10.80 13.10
C GLU A 351 17.73 9.97 12.39
N PRO A 352 19.02 10.14 12.72
CA PRO A 352 20.06 9.20 12.29
C PRO A 352 19.71 7.77 12.69
N PRO A 353 19.91 6.77 11.80
CA PRO A 353 19.68 5.37 12.15
C PRO A 353 20.62 4.94 13.28
N SER A 354 20.10 4.15 14.22
CA SER A 354 20.93 3.57 15.26
C SER A 354 21.92 2.56 14.66
N VAL A 355 22.99 2.25 15.40
CA VAL A 355 23.95 1.20 15.00
C VAL A 355 23.25 -0.14 14.80
N PHE A 356 22.22 -0.43 15.61
CA PHE A 356 21.45 -1.66 15.50
C PHE A 356 20.58 -1.69 14.23
N ASP A 357 19.99 -0.56 13.85
CA ASP A 357 19.26 -0.45 12.58
C ASP A 357 20.20 -0.62 11.39
N ALA A 358 21.39 -0.02 11.45
CA ALA A 358 22.42 -0.18 10.43
C ALA A 358 22.92 -1.63 10.34
N LEU A 359 23.10 -2.32 11.47
CA LEU A 359 23.43 -3.76 11.54
C LEU A 359 22.34 -4.61 10.90
N ARG A 360 21.08 -4.39 11.28
CA ARG A 360 19.92 -5.12 10.72
C ARG A 360 19.86 -4.94 9.21
N ARG A 361 20.00 -3.70 8.73
CA ARG A 361 19.98 -3.38 7.29
C ARG A 361 21.15 -4.00 6.54
N GLY A 362 22.36 -3.88 7.10
CA GLY A 362 23.57 -4.41 6.50
C GLY A 362 23.63 -5.94 6.51
N SER A 363 22.92 -6.62 7.40
CA SER A 363 22.88 -8.09 7.43
C SER A 363 22.32 -8.69 6.13
N GLY A 364 21.28 -8.09 5.54
CA GLY A 364 20.75 -8.49 4.23
C GLY A 364 21.78 -8.30 3.11
N PHE A 365 22.58 -7.24 3.18
CA PHE A 365 23.68 -7.01 2.25
C PHE A 365 24.82 -8.03 2.40
N ILE A 366 25.13 -8.48 3.62
CA ILE A 366 26.08 -9.59 3.81
C ILE A 366 25.55 -10.87 3.17
N VAL A 367 24.30 -11.23 3.43
CA VAL A 367 23.69 -12.44 2.87
C VAL A 367 23.74 -12.39 1.34
N LEU A 368 23.42 -11.23 0.75
CA LEU A 368 23.58 -10.98 -0.68
C LEU A 368 25.00 -11.24 -1.17
N LEU A 369 26.01 -10.63 -0.53
CA LEU A 369 27.41 -10.80 -0.91
C LEU A 369 27.87 -12.27 -0.79
N VAL A 370 27.45 -12.97 0.25
CA VAL A 370 27.74 -14.40 0.44
C VAL A 370 27.10 -15.22 -0.67
N CYS A 371 25.84 -14.95 -1.02
CA CYS A 371 25.14 -15.61 -2.12
C CYS A 371 25.80 -15.37 -3.48
N ILE A 372 26.40 -14.21 -3.72
CA ILE A 372 27.17 -13.91 -4.94
C ILE A 372 28.53 -14.63 -4.93
N ALA A 373 29.16 -14.74 -3.76
CA ALA A 373 30.47 -15.37 -3.63
C ALA A 373 30.43 -16.91 -3.76
N LEU A 374 29.36 -17.56 -3.28
CA LEU A 374 29.24 -19.02 -3.25
C LEU A 374 29.35 -19.70 -4.63
N PRO A 375 28.68 -19.24 -5.70
CA PRO A 375 28.82 -19.81 -7.04
C PRO A 375 30.23 -19.72 -7.61
N TYR A 376 30.96 -18.64 -7.28
CA TYR A 376 32.35 -18.45 -7.71
C TYR A 376 33.29 -19.49 -7.08
N GLN A 377 32.97 -19.97 -5.87
CA GLN A 377 33.78 -20.95 -5.14
C GLN A 377 33.66 -22.37 -5.66
N GLN A 378 32.52 -22.75 -6.25
CA GLN A 378 32.27 -24.15 -6.66
C GLN A 378 33.01 -24.55 -7.95
N GLY A 379 33.84 -23.68 -8.54
CA GLY A 379 34.54 -23.97 -9.79
C GLY A 379 33.59 -24.27 -10.94
N VAL A 380 32.31 -23.86 -10.81
CA VAL A 380 31.34 -23.99 -11.88
C VAL A 380 31.80 -23.03 -12.96
N GLU A 381 32.37 -23.58 -14.03
CA GLU A 381 32.55 -22.86 -15.29
C GLU A 381 31.16 -22.49 -15.81
N LEU A 382 30.63 -21.39 -15.28
CA LEU A 382 29.42 -20.76 -15.77
C LEU A 382 29.76 -20.30 -17.18
N SER A 383 29.25 -21.03 -18.18
CA SER A 383 29.28 -20.58 -19.57
C SER A 383 28.78 -19.14 -19.62
N GLY A 384 29.43 -18.29 -20.42
CA GLY A 384 29.34 -16.81 -20.28
C GLY A 384 27.93 -16.21 -20.18
N GLY A 385 26.90 -16.88 -20.72
CA GLY A 385 25.51 -16.48 -20.56
C GLY A 385 24.93 -16.69 -19.15
N LYS A 386 25.26 -17.81 -18.47
CA LYS A 386 24.80 -18.10 -17.11
C LYS A 386 25.51 -17.27 -16.05
N LEU A 387 26.77 -16.90 -16.31
CA LEU A 387 27.52 -15.98 -15.46
C LEU A 387 26.86 -14.59 -15.45
N ALA A 388 26.48 -14.08 -16.63
CA ALA A 388 25.78 -12.81 -16.75
C ALA A 388 24.42 -12.83 -16.06
N GLN A 389 23.63 -13.90 -16.23
CA GLN A 389 22.34 -14.05 -15.54
C GLN A 389 22.50 -14.17 -14.02
N ALA A 390 23.47 -14.96 -13.52
CA ALA A 390 23.69 -15.09 -12.08
C ALA A 390 24.21 -13.78 -11.45
N ILE A 391 25.04 -13.02 -12.16
CA ILE A 391 25.57 -11.72 -11.70
C ILE A 391 24.50 -10.62 -11.73
N ILE A 392 23.49 -10.70 -12.60
CA ILE A 392 22.48 -9.64 -12.75
C ILE A 392 21.20 -9.98 -11.99
N VAL A 393 20.67 -11.19 -12.18
CA VAL A 393 19.33 -11.58 -11.69
C VAL A 393 19.35 -11.84 -10.19
N VAL A 394 20.34 -12.59 -9.68
CA VAL A 394 20.40 -12.91 -8.24
C VAL A 394 20.58 -11.64 -7.40
N PRO A 395 21.45 -10.69 -7.79
CA PRO A 395 21.53 -9.44 -7.07
C PRO A 395 20.29 -8.58 -7.21
N MET A 396 19.65 -8.52 -8.39
CA MET A 396 18.41 -7.75 -8.54
C MET A 396 17.27 -8.31 -7.69
N VAL A 397 17.07 -9.62 -7.65
CA VAL A 397 16.00 -10.26 -6.85
C VAL A 397 16.23 -10.06 -5.36
N ALA A 398 17.48 -10.22 -4.91
CA ALA A 398 17.80 -10.01 -3.50
C ALA A 398 17.86 -8.51 -3.12
N LEU A 399 18.19 -7.61 -4.05
CA LEU A 399 18.06 -6.16 -3.87
C LEU A 399 16.58 -5.77 -3.78
N TYR A 400 15.73 -6.33 -4.64
CA TYR A 400 14.29 -6.13 -4.63
C TYR A 400 13.70 -6.58 -3.29
N ALA A 401 13.99 -7.82 -2.87
CA ALA A 401 13.58 -8.34 -1.57
C ALA A 401 14.10 -7.47 -0.41
N TRP A 402 15.35 -7.01 -0.46
CA TRP A 402 15.92 -6.15 0.57
C TRP A 402 15.27 -4.75 0.62
N THR A 403 14.96 -4.16 -0.53
CA THR A 403 14.24 -2.87 -0.59
C THR A 403 12.80 -3.01 -0.09
N HIS A 404 12.15 -4.15 -0.34
CA HIS A 404 10.79 -4.42 0.11
C HIS A 404 10.71 -4.72 1.61
N PHE A 405 11.70 -5.43 2.16
CA PHE A 405 11.78 -5.74 3.59
C PHE A 405 12.18 -4.54 4.47
N ASN A 406 12.81 -3.51 3.89
CA ASN A 406 13.18 -2.30 4.62
C ASN A 406 12.25 -1.13 4.28
N ASN A 407 11.05 -1.14 4.89
CA ASN A 407 10.15 0.02 4.96
C ASN A 407 10.79 1.17 5.75
N THR A 408 11.70 1.90 5.11
CA THR A 408 12.33 3.08 5.69
C THR A 408 12.10 4.29 4.80
N LEU A 409 11.88 5.44 5.39
CA LEU A 409 11.79 6.71 4.68
C LEU A 409 13.22 7.25 4.47
N LEU A 410 13.59 7.48 3.21
CA LEU A 410 14.77 8.25 2.85
C LEU A 410 14.33 9.67 2.54
N VAL A 411 15.13 10.66 2.95
CA VAL A 411 14.82 12.07 2.75
C VAL A 411 15.77 12.63 1.70
N SER A 412 15.23 13.35 0.72
CA SER A 412 16.03 14.09 -0.25
C SER A 412 16.48 15.42 0.34
N LYS A 413 17.77 15.75 0.21
CA LYS A 413 18.22 17.13 0.39
C LYS A 413 17.70 17.95 -0.79
N LYS A 414 16.99 19.04 -0.52
CA LYS A 414 16.75 20.11 -1.50
C LYS A 414 18.02 20.93 -1.70
#